data_AF-A0A0F8DFX2-F1
#
_entry.id   AF-A0A0F8DFX2-F1
#
_cell.length_a   1.000
_cell.length_b   1.000
_cell.length_c   1.000
_cell.angle_alpha   90.00
_cell.angle_beta   90.00
_cell.angle_gamma   90.00
#
_symmetry.space_group_name_H-M   'P 1'
#
loop_
_entity.id
_entity.type
_entity.pdbx_description
1 polymer ?
#
loop_
_entity_poly.entity_id
_entity_poly.type
_entity_poly.pdbx_seq_one_letter_code
_entity_poly.pdbx_strand_id
1 'polypeptide(L)'
;MEGRFDDPEYLIDFSQISYDVSPYQIVDLTDPKFKLYKGPFFASNVLRAEFHSIFMMLNFQQAMLDKKGSAYLDCQRHAYAICAIFEGIYRYPDVPKGALLPVQACLGLAALFFPQDSRHRSWLREMFALVETIGYIQSKSARKGMTKFFNDETIAQWWYPDEQGFTKILRSVRSYTDERNLHAQKWQEELRDMNHIFSKLTIDAE
;
A
#
# COMPACT_ATOMS: atom_id res chain seq x y z
N MET A 1 -23.20 23.71 11.56
CA MET A 1 -23.17 22.23 11.42
C MET A 1 -21.89 21.71 12.07
N GLU A 2 -21.59 22.19 13.28
CA GLU A 2 -20.47 21.73 14.11
C GLU A 2 -20.99 20.64 15.05
N GLY A 3 -20.20 19.60 15.30
CA GLY A 3 -20.43 18.72 16.46
C GLY A 3 -20.93 17.29 16.20
N ARG A 4 -20.65 16.67 15.04
CA ARG A 4 -20.85 15.20 14.89
C ARG A 4 -19.57 14.38 14.69
N PHE A 5 -18.51 14.99 14.16
CA PHE A 5 -17.23 14.29 13.94
C PHE A 5 -16.36 14.17 15.19
N ASP A 6 -16.55 15.04 16.18
CA ASP A 6 -15.82 14.99 17.45
C ASP A 6 -16.59 14.29 18.58
N ASP A 7 -17.77 13.74 18.26
CA ASP A 7 -18.55 12.99 19.23
C ASP A 7 -17.80 11.67 19.56
N PRO A 8 -17.42 11.45 20.84
CA PRO A 8 -16.70 10.25 21.28
C PRO A 8 -17.41 8.94 20.91
N GLU A 9 -18.74 8.96 20.74
CA GLU A 9 -19.52 7.79 20.32
C GLU A 9 -19.00 7.20 18.99
N TYR A 10 -18.52 8.04 18.07
CA TYR A 10 -18.05 7.61 16.76
C TYR A 10 -16.52 7.53 16.64
N LEU A 11 -15.79 7.70 17.74
CA LEU A 11 -14.34 7.58 17.77
C LEU A 11 -13.90 6.18 18.22
N ILE A 12 -12.84 5.68 17.60
CA ILE A 12 -12.15 4.47 18.04
C ILE A 12 -11.18 4.86 19.15
N ASP A 13 -11.32 4.21 20.31
CA ASP A 13 -10.39 4.37 21.44
C ASP A 13 -9.44 3.16 21.50
N PHE A 14 -8.23 3.35 20.97
CA PHE A 14 -7.21 2.30 20.99
C PHE A 14 -6.59 2.07 22.37
N SER A 15 -6.82 2.94 23.36
CA SER A 15 -6.37 2.68 24.74
C SER A 15 -7.13 1.52 25.39
N GLN A 16 -8.34 1.22 24.89
CA GLN A 16 -9.21 0.15 25.37
C GLN A 16 -9.12 -1.12 24.52
N ILE A 17 -8.39 -1.09 23.41
CA ILE A 17 -8.28 -2.21 22.47
C ILE A 17 -6.96 -2.93 22.71
N SER A 18 -7.04 -4.19 23.17
CA SER A 18 -5.86 -5.06 23.25
C SER A 18 -5.54 -5.63 21.87
N TYR A 19 -4.34 -5.36 21.37
CA TYR A 19 -3.82 -5.97 20.14
C TYR A 19 -2.33 -6.31 20.29
N ASP A 20 -1.87 -7.27 19.49
CA ASP A 20 -0.46 -7.69 19.50
C ASP A 20 0.42 -6.62 18.86
N VAL A 21 1.28 -5.97 19.65
CA VAL A 21 2.15 -4.88 19.20
C VAL A 21 3.38 -5.47 18.53
N SER A 22 3.57 -5.14 17.25
CA SER A 22 4.76 -5.56 16.52
C SER A 22 6.02 -4.93 17.15
N PRO A 23 7.13 -5.68 17.30
CA PRO A 23 8.40 -5.12 17.76
C PRO A 23 8.96 -4.05 16.82
N TYR A 24 8.43 -3.97 15.59
CA TYR A 24 8.82 -3.00 14.59
C TYR A 24 7.83 -1.83 14.44
N GLN A 25 6.82 -1.72 15.32
CA GLN A 25 5.79 -0.67 15.26
C GLN A 25 6.40 0.71 14.99
N ILE A 26 5.90 1.43 13.98
CA ILE A 26 6.36 2.77 13.61
C ILE A 26 5.32 3.87 13.88
N VAL A 27 4.09 3.49 14.24
CA VAL A 27 2.98 4.40 14.52
C VAL A 27 2.40 4.11 15.90
N ASP A 28 2.04 5.18 16.62
CA ASP A 28 1.35 5.08 17.90
C ASP A 28 -0.15 5.33 17.68
N LEU A 29 -0.96 4.29 17.81
CA LEU A 29 -2.41 4.38 17.66
C LEU A 29 -3.10 5.01 18.89
N THR A 30 -2.38 5.18 20.00
CA THR A 30 -2.88 5.80 21.23
C THR A 30 -2.61 7.31 21.30
N ASP A 31 -1.90 7.87 20.31
CA ASP A 31 -1.65 9.31 20.22
C ASP A 31 -3.00 10.08 20.15
N PRO A 32 -3.31 10.97 21.11
CA PRO A 32 -4.56 11.74 21.13
C PRO A 32 -4.79 12.60 19.88
N LYS A 33 -3.73 12.95 19.13
CA LYS A 33 -3.84 13.69 17.87
C LYS A 33 -4.35 12.83 16.72
N PHE A 34 -4.20 11.51 16.84
CA PHE A 34 -4.66 10.55 15.87
C PHE A 34 -6.06 10.06 16.24
N LYS A 35 -7.02 10.31 15.35
CA LYS A 35 -8.42 9.88 15.52
C LYS A 35 -8.81 8.99 14.36
N LEU A 36 -9.46 7.87 14.66
CA LEU A 36 -10.19 7.07 13.66
C LEU A 36 -11.66 6.96 14.05
N TYR A 37 -12.47 6.79 13.02
CA TYR A 37 -13.93 6.79 13.13
C TYR A 37 -14.50 5.37 13.06
N LYS A 38 -15.58 5.11 13.79
CA LYS A 38 -16.36 3.86 13.72
C LYS A 38 -17.81 4.11 13.31
N GLY A 39 -18.52 3.02 13.05
CA GLY A 39 -19.94 3.07 12.68
C GLY A 39 -20.16 3.85 11.36
N PRO A 40 -21.15 4.77 11.30
CA PRO A 40 -21.49 5.51 10.07
C PRO A 40 -20.34 6.33 9.47
N PHE A 41 -19.38 6.76 10.27
CA PHE A 41 -18.25 7.59 9.81
C PHE A 41 -17.00 6.77 9.45
N PHE A 42 -17.04 5.45 9.54
CA PHE A 42 -15.87 4.60 9.26
C PHE A 42 -15.27 4.86 7.86
N ALA A 43 -16.10 5.09 6.85
CA ALA A 43 -15.65 5.37 5.48
C ALA A 43 -14.72 6.60 5.40
N SER A 44 -14.85 7.56 6.32
CA SER A 44 -13.97 8.73 6.40
C SER A 44 -12.50 8.35 6.66
N ASN A 45 -12.22 7.22 7.32
CA ASN A 45 -10.85 6.74 7.50
C ASN A 45 -10.19 6.40 6.16
N VAL A 46 -10.92 5.65 5.30
CA VAL A 46 -10.45 5.28 3.97
C VAL A 46 -10.26 6.53 3.11
N LEU A 47 -11.23 7.44 3.11
CA LEU A 47 -11.14 8.70 2.38
C LEU A 47 -9.96 9.56 2.84
N ARG A 48 -9.62 9.56 4.12
CA ARG A 48 -8.45 10.28 4.65
C ARG A 48 -7.13 9.67 4.19
N ALA A 49 -7.04 8.35 4.11
CA ALA A 49 -5.84 7.71 3.57
C ALA A 49 -5.65 8.07 2.08
N GLU A 50 -6.74 8.04 1.30
CA GLU A 50 -6.72 8.47 -0.11
C GLU A 50 -6.38 9.96 -0.26
N PHE A 51 -6.91 10.81 0.61
CA PHE A 51 -6.56 12.22 0.62
C PHE A 51 -5.05 12.41 0.83
N HIS A 52 -4.46 11.73 1.83
CA HIS A 52 -3.02 11.78 2.04
C HIS A 52 -2.22 11.26 0.84
N SER A 53 -2.66 10.18 0.19
CA SER A 53 -1.97 9.62 -0.97
C SER A 53 -2.01 10.58 -2.17
N ILE A 54 -3.13 11.28 -2.40
CA ILE A 54 -3.27 12.29 -3.45
C ILE A 54 -2.30 13.45 -3.21
N PHE A 55 -2.19 13.95 -1.98
CA PHE A 55 -1.24 15.00 -1.63
C PHE A 55 0.21 14.58 -1.89
N MET A 56 0.56 13.35 -1.51
CA MET A 56 1.88 12.79 -1.79
C MET A 56 2.14 12.65 -3.29
N MET A 57 1.16 12.18 -4.05
CA MET A 57 1.29 11.98 -5.48
C MET A 57 1.46 13.32 -6.24
N LEU A 58 0.73 14.36 -5.82
CA LEU A 58 0.87 15.71 -6.37
C LEU A 58 2.28 16.27 -6.18
N ASN A 59 2.90 16.03 -5.02
CA ASN A 59 4.23 16.54 -4.67
C ASN A 59 5.36 15.55 -5.00
N PHE A 60 5.05 14.40 -5.58
CA PHE A 60 5.96 13.26 -5.68
C PHE A 60 7.27 13.61 -6.38
N GLN A 61 7.18 14.24 -7.56
CA GLN A 61 8.36 14.57 -8.37
C GLN A 61 9.27 15.54 -7.63
N GLN A 62 8.71 16.60 -7.03
CA GLN A 62 9.47 17.58 -6.26
C GLN A 62 10.13 16.93 -5.04
N ALA A 63 9.39 16.12 -4.31
CA ALA A 63 9.89 15.44 -3.12
C ALA A 63 11.01 14.43 -3.44
N MET A 64 10.97 13.78 -4.60
CA MET A 64 12.00 12.83 -5.02
C MET A 64 13.27 13.51 -5.54
N LEU A 65 13.18 14.74 -6.05
CA LEU A 65 14.34 15.54 -6.46
C LEU A 65 15.17 16.02 -5.27
N ASP A 66 14.52 16.42 -4.18
CA ASP A 66 15.18 16.86 -2.94
C ASP A 66 14.61 16.15 -1.71
N LYS A 67 15.29 15.05 -1.32
CA LYS A 67 14.93 14.24 -0.14
C LYS A 67 15.16 14.93 1.21
N LYS A 68 15.70 16.16 1.23
CA LYS A 68 15.87 16.96 2.45
C LYS A 68 14.99 18.20 2.45
N GLY A 69 14.31 18.48 1.34
CA GLY A 69 13.44 19.63 1.17
C GLY A 69 12.11 19.49 1.91
N SER A 70 11.40 20.61 2.03
CA SER A 70 10.08 20.67 2.68
C SER A 70 9.07 19.71 2.06
N ALA A 71 9.03 19.60 0.73
CA ALA A 71 8.12 18.70 0.02
C ALA A 71 8.31 17.22 0.41
N TYR A 72 9.56 16.79 0.62
CA TYR A 72 9.84 15.43 1.10
C TYR A 72 9.37 15.22 2.54
N LEU A 73 9.64 16.19 3.42
CA LEU A 73 9.19 16.14 4.81
C LEU A 73 7.67 16.13 4.93
N ASP A 74 6.96 16.90 4.10
CA ASP A 74 5.49 16.89 4.07
C ASP A 74 4.95 15.55 3.53
N CYS A 75 5.54 14.99 2.48
CA CYS A 75 5.17 13.66 2.00
C CYS A 75 5.46 12.58 3.05
N GLN A 76 6.54 12.71 3.81
CA GLN A 76 6.87 11.79 4.90
C GLN A 76 5.83 11.88 6.03
N ARG A 77 5.37 13.09 6.39
CA ARG A 77 4.28 13.27 7.36
C ARG A 77 2.98 12.61 6.88
N HIS A 78 2.65 12.76 5.59
CA HIS A 78 1.50 12.08 4.99
C HIS A 78 1.66 10.55 4.96
N ALA A 79 2.87 10.05 4.72
CA ALA A 79 3.16 8.61 4.76
C ALA A 79 2.91 7.99 6.14
N TYR A 80 3.33 8.67 7.22
CA TYR A 80 3.02 8.24 8.58
C TYR A 80 1.52 8.28 8.88
N ALA A 81 0.80 9.29 8.41
CA ALA A 81 -0.65 9.37 8.58
C ALA A 81 -1.37 8.20 7.88
N ILE A 82 -0.95 7.85 6.65
CA ILE A 82 -1.46 6.66 5.94
C ILE A 82 -1.19 5.39 6.74
N CYS A 83 0.02 5.23 7.27
CA CYS A 83 0.40 4.04 8.04
C CYS A 83 -0.39 3.91 9.33
N ALA A 84 -0.64 5.02 10.04
CA ALA A 84 -1.46 5.03 11.23
C ALA A 84 -2.92 4.66 10.90
N ILE A 85 -3.47 5.19 9.80
CA ILE A 85 -4.82 4.81 9.33
C ILE A 85 -4.87 3.33 8.96
N PHE A 86 -3.90 2.83 8.19
CA PHE A 86 -3.85 1.44 7.75
C PHE A 86 -3.76 0.49 8.96
N GLU A 87 -2.82 0.74 9.87
CA GLU A 87 -2.66 -0.09 11.06
C GLU A 87 -3.89 0.02 11.98
N GLY A 88 -4.42 1.22 12.19
CA GLY A 88 -5.62 1.39 13.01
C GLY A 88 -6.86 0.68 12.44
N ILE A 89 -7.06 0.71 11.12
CA ILE A 89 -8.13 -0.09 10.47
C ILE A 89 -7.89 -1.58 10.70
N TYR A 90 -6.65 -2.05 10.54
CA TYR A 90 -6.29 -3.46 10.73
C TYR A 90 -6.50 -3.94 12.17
N ARG A 91 -6.14 -3.12 13.16
CA ARG A 91 -6.25 -3.45 14.59
C ARG A 91 -7.66 -3.26 15.15
N TYR A 92 -8.56 -2.63 14.41
CA TYR A 92 -9.92 -2.40 14.88
C TYR A 92 -10.76 -3.71 14.83
N PRO A 93 -11.29 -4.20 15.97
CA PRO A 93 -11.98 -5.50 16.01
C PRO A 93 -13.25 -5.55 15.14
N ASP A 94 -14.01 -4.47 15.10
CA ASP A 94 -15.27 -4.39 14.36
C ASP A 94 -15.09 -3.81 12.94
N VAL A 95 -13.91 -4.06 12.35
CA VAL A 95 -13.59 -3.57 11.01
C VAL A 95 -14.52 -4.18 9.96
N PRO A 96 -15.12 -3.36 9.07
CA PRO A 96 -15.85 -3.88 7.92
C PRO A 96 -14.96 -4.76 7.04
N LYS A 97 -15.46 -5.93 6.65
CA LYS A 97 -14.70 -6.87 5.81
C LYS A 97 -14.25 -6.20 4.52
N GLY A 98 -12.95 -6.32 4.22
CA GLY A 98 -12.35 -5.72 3.02
C GLY A 98 -11.98 -4.24 3.14
N ALA A 99 -12.19 -3.59 4.29
CA ALA A 99 -11.87 -2.17 4.48
C ALA A 99 -10.40 -1.79 4.24
N LEU A 100 -9.48 -2.75 4.38
CA LEU A 100 -8.05 -2.54 4.10
C LEU A 100 -7.71 -2.54 2.60
N LEU A 101 -8.52 -3.19 1.76
CA LEU A 101 -8.26 -3.31 0.33
C LEU A 101 -8.15 -1.95 -0.39
N PRO A 102 -9.02 -0.96 -0.18
CA PRO A 102 -8.83 0.35 -0.81
C PRO A 102 -7.54 1.04 -0.35
N VAL A 103 -7.16 0.88 0.93
CA VAL A 103 -6.03 1.59 1.53
C VAL A 103 -4.66 1.00 1.12
N GLN A 104 -4.61 -0.20 0.56
CA GLN A 104 -3.35 -0.88 0.22
C GLN A 104 -2.46 -0.07 -0.74
N ALA A 105 -3.05 0.64 -1.72
CA ALA A 105 -2.28 1.43 -2.67
C ALA A 105 -1.64 2.64 -2.01
N CYS A 106 -2.35 3.24 -1.04
CA CYS A 106 -1.84 4.31 -0.20
C CYS A 106 -0.61 3.82 0.60
N LEU A 107 -0.65 2.62 1.17
CA LEU A 107 0.50 2.01 1.87
C LEU A 107 1.70 1.84 0.93
N GLY A 108 1.48 1.39 -0.31
CA GLY A 108 2.52 1.27 -1.33
C GLY A 108 3.24 2.59 -1.63
N LEU A 109 2.49 3.70 -1.72
CA LEU A 109 3.06 5.03 -1.91
C LEU A 109 3.78 5.52 -0.64
N ALA A 110 3.19 5.32 0.54
CA ALA A 110 3.78 5.66 1.83
C ALA A 110 5.16 5.00 2.02
N ALA A 111 5.30 3.75 1.59
CA ALA A 111 6.56 2.99 1.67
C ALA A 111 7.76 3.75 1.08
N LEU A 112 7.56 4.54 0.02
CA LEU A 112 8.61 5.26 -0.70
C LEU A 112 9.23 6.43 0.09
N PHE A 113 8.58 6.87 1.16
CA PHE A 113 8.97 8.04 1.96
C PHE A 113 9.48 7.67 3.35
N PHE A 114 9.66 6.38 3.64
CA PHE A 114 10.28 5.94 4.89
C PHE A 114 11.81 5.87 4.81
N PRO A 115 12.50 6.04 5.96
CA PRO A 115 13.92 5.76 6.05
C PRO A 115 14.23 4.28 5.77
N GLN A 116 15.44 4.00 5.30
CA GLN A 116 15.87 2.64 4.91
C GLN A 116 16.37 1.79 6.09
N ASP A 117 16.03 2.16 7.33
CA ASP A 117 16.43 1.40 8.51
C ASP A 117 15.68 0.06 8.65
N SER A 118 16.22 -0.82 9.49
CA SER A 118 15.70 -2.17 9.68
C SER A 118 14.29 -2.17 10.30
N ARG A 119 13.95 -1.19 11.13
CA ARG A 119 12.65 -1.12 11.81
C ARG A 119 11.55 -0.83 10.80
N HIS A 120 11.67 0.25 10.03
CA HIS A 120 10.67 0.61 9.01
C HIS A 120 10.52 -0.47 7.94
N ARG A 121 11.64 -1.04 7.49
CA ARG A 121 11.63 -2.13 6.51
C ARG A 121 10.88 -3.34 7.03
N SER A 122 11.13 -3.74 8.28
CA SER A 122 10.47 -4.90 8.88
C SER A 122 8.97 -4.65 9.03
N TRP A 123 8.57 -3.49 9.54
CA TRP A 123 7.15 -3.10 9.62
C TRP A 123 6.46 -3.09 8.24
N LEU A 124 7.09 -2.52 7.21
CA LEU A 124 6.54 -2.51 5.86
C LEU A 124 6.39 -3.92 5.30
N ARG A 125 7.38 -4.80 5.53
CA ARG A 125 7.31 -6.21 5.15
C ARG A 125 6.11 -6.91 5.83
N GLU A 126 5.86 -6.65 7.12
CA GLU A 126 4.68 -7.18 7.83
C GLU A 126 3.37 -6.70 7.19
N MET A 127 3.27 -5.40 6.89
CA MET A 127 2.05 -4.83 6.30
C MET A 127 1.82 -5.32 4.87
N PHE A 128 2.86 -5.45 4.04
CA PHE A 128 2.70 -6.03 2.69
C PHE A 128 2.34 -7.51 2.73
N ALA A 129 2.91 -8.28 3.68
CA ALA A 129 2.50 -9.66 3.91
C ALA A 129 1.01 -9.74 4.26
N LEU A 130 0.55 -8.87 5.17
CA LEU A 130 -0.85 -8.77 5.56
C LEU A 130 -1.74 -8.46 4.34
N VAL A 131 -1.40 -7.45 3.54
CA VAL A 131 -2.14 -7.08 2.32
C VAL A 131 -2.31 -8.26 1.37
N GLU A 132 -1.27 -9.07 1.18
CA GLU A 132 -1.36 -10.25 0.33
C GLU A 132 -2.18 -11.37 0.95
N THR A 133 -2.10 -11.56 2.27
CA THR A 133 -2.89 -12.58 2.99
C THR A 133 -4.39 -12.30 2.94
N ILE A 134 -4.80 -11.03 2.86
CA ILE A 134 -6.21 -10.64 2.71
C ILE A 134 -6.69 -10.64 1.25
N GLY A 135 -5.83 -11.04 0.30
CA GLY A 135 -6.19 -11.33 -1.08
C GLY A 135 -5.73 -10.32 -2.13
N TYR A 136 -5.01 -9.25 -1.76
CA TYR A 136 -4.42 -8.35 -2.75
C TYR A 136 -3.02 -8.82 -3.14
N ILE A 137 -2.92 -9.58 -4.23
CA ILE A 137 -1.65 -10.12 -4.70
C ILE A 137 -0.87 -9.08 -5.51
N GLN A 138 0.28 -8.67 -4.98
CA GLN A 138 1.19 -7.76 -5.68
C GLN A 138 1.71 -8.42 -6.98
N SER A 139 2.02 -7.61 -7.99
CA SER A 139 2.63 -8.15 -9.21
C SER A 139 4.11 -8.48 -8.99
N LYS A 140 4.66 -9.40 -9.80
CA LYS A 140 6.11 -9.66 -9.82
C LYS A 140 6.95 -8.40 -10.06
N SER A 141 6.45 -7.47 -10.87
CA SER A 141 7.13 -6.20 -11.13
C SER A 141 7.16 -5.32 -9.87
N ALA A 142 6.03 -5.19 -9.18
CA ALA A 142 5.95 -4.43 -7.93
C ALA A 142 6.91 -4.99 -6.87
N ARG A 143 6.93 -6.32 -6.67
CA ARG A 143 7.86 -6.97 -5.74
C ARG A 143 9.33 -6.73 -6.10
N LYS A 144 9.70 -6.84 -7.38
CA LYS A 144 11.05 -6.50 -7.88
C LYS A 144 11.39 -5.01 -7.70
N GLY A 145 10.41 -4.13 -7.77
CA GLY A 145 10.58 -2.72 -7.42
C GLY A 145 10.95 -2.56 -5.94
N MET A 146 10.23 -3.25 -5.06
CA MET A 146 10.48 -3.21 -3.62
C MET A 146 11.82 -3.82 -3.22
N THR A 147 12.31 -4.86 -3.90
CA THR A 147 13.65 -5.42 -3.60
C THR A 147 14.75 -4.41 -3.87
N LYS A 148 14.65 -3.65 -4.96
CA LYS A 148 15.58 -2.56 -5.28
C LYS A 148 15.45 -1.41 -4.28
N PHE A 149 14.22 -1.06 -3.93
CA PHE A 149 13.95 0.04 -2.99
C PHE A 149 14.55 -0.23 -1.61
N PHE A 150 14.33 -1.43 -1.06
CA PHE A 150 14.83 -1.83 0.26
C PHE A 150 16.27 -2.35 0.25
N ASN A 151 16.90 -2.45 -0.93
CA ASN A 151 18.18 -3.11 -1.14
C ASN A 151 18.23 -4.51 -0.50
N ASP A 152 17.20 -5.31 -0.78
CA ASP A 152 16.94 -6.60 -0.15
C ASP A 152 16.29 -7.57 -1.14
N GLU A 153 17.08 -8.49 -1.67
CA GLU A 153 16.62 -9.46 -2.68
C GLU A 153 15.68 -10.53 -2.10
N THR A 154 15.68 -10.75 -0.78
CA THR A 154 14.84 -11.78 -0.14
C THR A 154 13.35 -11.49 -0.31
N ILE A 155 12.98 -10.21 -0.47
CA ILE A 155 11.62 -9.72 -0.67
C ILE A 155 11.00 -10.23 -1.98
N ALA A 156 11.82 -10.60 -2.97
CA ALA A 156 11.35 -11.04 -4.28
C ALA A 156 10.46 -12.28 -4.16
N GLN A 157 10.82 -13.18 -3.24
CA GLN A 157 10.13 -14.43 -2.98
C GLN A 157 8.99 -14.24 -1.99
N TRP A 158 9.23 -13.61 -0.83
CA TRP A 158 8.20 -13.37 0.17
C TRP A 158 8.58 -12.21 1.09
N TRP A 159 7.55 -11.60 1.70
CA TRP A 159 7.74 -10.45 2.58
C TRP A 159 8.39 -10.82 3.90
N TYR A 160 8.11 -11.96 4.51
CA TYR A 160 8.85 -12.38 5.72
C TYR A 160 10.15 -13.12 5.38
N PRO A 161 11.18 -13.05 6.25
CA PRO A 161 12.29 -13.99 6.23
C PRO A 161 11.79 -15.44 6.31
N ASP A 162 12.57 -16.38 5.76
CA ASP A 162 12.30 -17.82 5.81
C ASP A 162 10.91 -18.26 5.33
N GLU A 163 10.28 -17.43 4.49
CA GLU A 163 8.93 -17.65 3.95
C GLU A 163 7.84 -17.82 5.03
N GLN A 164 8.04 -17.25 6.22
CA GLN A 164 7.06 -17.35 7.31
C GLN A 164 5.69 -16.79 6.88
N GLY A 165 4.62 -17.58 7.07
CA GLY A 165 3.27 -17.18 6.66
C GLY A 165 3.00 -17.28 5.15
N PHE A 166 3.98 -17.68 4.33
CA PHE A 166 3.76 -17.91 2.90
C PHE A 166 3.11 -19.28 2.67
N THR A 167 1.79 -19.34 2.80
CA THR A 167 1.05 -20.60 2.70
C THR A 167 1.10 -21.20 1.30
N LYS A 168 0.81 -22.52 1.18
CA LYS A 168 0.70 -23.18 -0.13
C LYS A 168 -0.32 -22.49 -1.04
N ILE A 169 -1.44 -22.05 -0.47
CA ILE A 169 -2.49 -21.33 -1.21
C ILE A 169 -1.94 -20.01 -1.76
N LEU A 170 -1.27 -19.19 -0.94
CA LEU A 170 -0.69 -17.93 -1.40
C LEU A 170 0.33 -18.13 -2.52
N ARG A 171 1.15 -19.17 -2.45
CA ARG A 171 2.09 -19.54 -3.53
C ARG A 171 1.36 -19.86 -4.82
N SER A 172 0.32 -20.70 -4.75
CA SER A 172 -0.49 -21.07 -5.91
C SER A 172 -1.19 -19.85 -6.53
N VAL A 173 -1.81 -18.99 -5.71
CA VAL A 173 -2.48 -17.77 -6.20
C VAL A 173 -1.47 -16.82 -6.85
N ARG A 174 -0.28 -16.66 -6.27
CA ARG A 174 0.81 -15.86 -6.88
C ARG A 174 1.28 -16.43 -8.21
N SER A 175 1.55 -17.73 -8.29
CA SER A 175 1.97 -18.39 -9.54
C SER A 175 0.95 -18.15 -10.64
N TYR A 176 -0.32 -18.39 -10.33
CA TYR A 176 -1.42 -18.16 -11.27
C TYR A 176 -1.51 -16.69 -11.71
N THR A 177 -1.36 -15.75 -10.77
CA THR A 177 -1.38 -14.31 -11.07
C THR A 177 -0.20 -13.90 -11.95
N ASP A 178 0.99 -14.44 -11.69
CA ASP A 178 2.19 -14.17 -12.48
C ASP A 178 2.07 -14.75 -13.90
N GLU A 179 1.55 -15.97 -14.06
CA GLU A 179 1.27 -16.60 -15.35
C GLU A 179 0.27 -15.78 -16.17
N ARG A 180 -0.84 -15.37 -15.54
CA ARG A 180 -1.86 -14.51 -16.18
C ARG A 180 -1.26 -13.19 -16.66
N ASN A 181 -0.44 -12.54 -15.81
CA ASN A 181 0.19 -11.27 -16.15
C ASN A 181 1.20 -11.42 -17.30
N LEU A 182 1.99 -12.50 -17.31
CA LEU A 182 2.91 -12.82 -18.42
C LEU A 182 2.15 -13.04 -19.73
N HIS A 183 1.03 -13.77 -19.67
CA HIS A 183 0.19 -13.99 -20.84
C HIS A 183 -0.39 -12.67 -21.36
N ALA A 184 -0.95 -11.83 -20.48
CA ALA A 184 -1.48 -10.52 -20.88
C ALA A 184 -0.44 -9.62 -21.56
N GLN A 185 0.80 -9.61 -21.09
CA GLN A 185 1.90 -8.84 -21.70
C GLN A 185 2.22 -9.31 -23.12
N LYS A 186 2.33 -10.63 -23.34
CA LYS A 186 2.59 -11.20 -24.67
C LYS A 186 1.49 -10.82 -25.67
N TRP A 187 0.23 -10.89 -25.26
CA TRP A 187 -0.90 -10.50 -26.10
C TRP A 187 -0.85 -9.01 -26.49
N GLN A 188 -0.44 -8.14 -25.58
CA GLN A 188 -0.26 -6.72 -25.88
C GLN A 188 0.89 -6.47 -26.88
N GLU A 189 1.99 -7.21 -26.76
CA GLU A 189 3.12 -7.15 -27.70
C GLU A 189 2.70 -7.62 -29.10
N GLU A 190 2.02 -8.77 -29.19
CA GLU A 190 1.51 -9.32 -30.46
C GLU A 190 0.54 -8.35 -31.17
N LEU A 191 -0.39 -7.73 -30.44
CA LEU A 191 -1.30 -6.72 -30.99
C LEU A 191 -0.56 -5.46 -31.47
N ARG A 192 0.47 -5.01 -30.73
CA ARG A 192 1.29 -3.86 -31.12
C ARG A 192 2.06 -4.17 -32.41
N ASP A 193 2.62 -5.36 -32.52
CA ASP A 193 3.38 -5.78 -33.69
C ASP A 193 2.46 -5.96 -34.91
N MET A 194 1.25 -6.49 -34.73
CA MET A 194 0.22 -6.52 -35.77
C MET A 194 -0.14 -5.11 -36.27
N ASN A 195 -0.41 -4.17 -35.36
CA ASN A 195 -0.71 -2.78 -35.73
C ASN A 195 0.44 -2.15 -36.53
N HIS A 196 1.69 -2.44 -36.14
CA HIS A 196 2.86 -1.97 -36.87
C HIS A 196 2.97 -2.59 -38.27
N ILE A 197 2.65 -3.88 -38.44
CA ILE A 197 2.58 -4.53 -39.77
C ILE A 197 1.49 -3.88 -40.63
N PHE A 198 0.28 -3.70 -40.09
CA PHE A 198 -0.82 -3.07 -40.83
C PHE A 198 -0.55 -1.60 -41.18
N SER A 199 0.16 -0.85 -40.32
CA SER A 199 0.58 0.53 -40.64
C SER A 199 1.58 0.63 -41.80
N LYS A 200 2.30 -0.45 -42.11
CA LYS A 200 3.21 -0.54 -43.26
C LYS A 200 2.54 -1.06 -44.53
N LEU A 201 1.29 -1.53 -44.42
CA LEU A 201 0.48 -2.04 -45.52
C LEU A 201 -0.48 -0.99 -46.08
N THR A 202 -0.36 0.29 -45.72
CA THR A 202 -1.04 1.38 -46.44
C THR A 202 -0.55 1.37 -47.89
N ILE A 203 -1.41 0.85 -48.76
CA ILE A 203 -1.27 0.97 -50.20
C ILE A 203 -1.55 2.44 -50.51
N ASP A 204 -0.56 3.16 -51.03
CA ASP A 204 -0.79 4.49 -51.60
C ASP A 204 -1.87 4.34 -52.67
N ALA A 205 -3.02 4.97 -52.44
CA ALA A 205 -4.07 5.03 -53.44
C ALA A 205 -3.60 5.97 -54.55
N GLU A 206 -3.22 5.39 -55.69
CA GLU A 206 -3.14 6.11 -56.98
C GLU A 206 -4.51 6.63 -57.40
#